data_AF-C5AV02-F1
#
_entry.id   AF-C5AV02-F1
#
_cell.length_a   1.000
_cell.length_b   1.000
_cell.length_c   1.000
_cell.angle_alpha   90.00
_cell.angle_beta   90.00
_cell.angle_gamma   90.00
#
_symmetry.space_group_name_H-M   'P 1'
#
loop_
_entity.id
_entity.type
_entity.pdbx_description
1 polymer ?
#
loop_
_entity_poly.entity_id
_entity_poly.type
_entity_poly.pdbx_seq_one_letter_code
_entity_poly.pdbx_strand_id
1 'polypeptide(L)'
;MAVRPFVAAAAVALAMTLGACQDSAMLGGASTRSLTPIPPQTLALMQTKGMSQSDPILIRAFKKEAEMEVWKRGANGQYALLKTFPICRWSGQLGPKLKQGDRQAPEGFYAITPGQMNPNSSYYLSFDVGYPNAIDRAKGGTGNYIMVHGTCSSSGCFAMTDASMSEIYAIAREAFNGGQRAFQFQSYPFRMTASNIAKFRNDPNAPFWKNLKEGSDYFETLKEEPRVAACGTKYVFGGADVAAGNCTPRVDPLVAEKRDRDSHEVAELIAKGTPATRVVYDDGGQNPVFRPQKPEGPTFAALIENEKEKEKELAYTAKEYGRYHLGDVSRPESLALGPNEFEVDAKGKPVLIAAAPADAPGPTKAAAARKEQVKPTTVVAVQEPAKAADSKAGHAKPGSAKPARVTVADADGDVSAFSKVLGKKPGKDEKVAEAHKPETHKSEAPKAKPQAAVTTTGSLRN
;
A
#
# COMPACT_ATOMS: atom_id res chain seq x y z
N MET A 1 69.85 -25.50 -7.27
CA MET A 1 68.79 -24.66 -6.66
C MET A 1 67.71 -24.41 -7.71
N ALA A 2 66.67 -25.25 -7.75
CA ALA A 2 65.57 -25.17 -8.70
C ALA A 2 64.25 -25.07 -7.93
N VAL A 3 63.94 -23.88 -7.41
CA VAL A 3 62.70 -23.60 -6.63
C VAL A 3 61.87 -22.48 -7.29
N ARG A 4 62.31 -21.96 -8.43
CA ARG A 4 61.73 -20.76 -9.05
C ARG A 4 60.44 -20.95 -9.89
N PRO A 5 60.06 -22.13 -10.43
CA PRO A 5 58.82 -22.23 -11.20
C PRO A 5 57.56 -22.44 -10.34
N PHE A 6 57.69 -23.00 -9.13
CA PHE A 6 56.54 -23.30 -8.27
C PHE A 6 55.99 -22.06 -7.55
N VAL A 7 56.85 -21.09 -7.20
CA VAL A 7 56.43 -19.85 -6.53
C VAL A 7 55.63 -18.94 -7.48
N ALA A 8 55.99 -18.91 -8.77
CA ALA A 8 55.25 -18.14 -9.77
C ALA A 8 53.87 -18.75 -10.07
N ALA A 9 53.77 -20.09 -10.14
CA ALA A 9 52.49 -20.77 -10.36
C ALA A 9 51.52 -20.60 -9.16
N ALA A 10 52.05 -20.63 -7.93
CA ALA A 10 51.25 -20.40 -6.73
C ALA A 10 50.73 -18.95 -6.63
N ALA A 11 51.54 -17.96 -7.03
CA ALA A 11 51.13 -16.55 -7.03
C ALA A 11 50.03 -16.25 -8.07
N VAL A 12 50.08 -16.90 -9.24
CA VAL A 12 49.04 -16.76 -10.28
C VAL A 12 47.74 -17.47 -9.86
N ALA A 13 47.82 -18.65 -9.25
CA ALA A 13 46.65 -19.34 -8.73
C ALA A 13 45.98 -18.56 -7.58
N LEU A 14 46.77 -17.95 -6.70
CA LEU A 14 46.24 -17.10 -5.63
C LEU A 14 45.57 -15.82 -6.19
N ALA A 15 46.17 -15.18 -7.21
CA ALA A 15 45.57 -14.01 -7.87
C ALA A 15 44.24 -14.33 -8.59
N MET A 16 44.08 -15.52 -9.16
CA MET A 16 42.79 -15.94 -9.76
C MET A 16 41.70 -16.24 -8.71
N THR A 17 42.06 -16.63 -7.49
CA THR A 17 41.07 -16.85 -6.42
C THR A 17 40.54 -15.57 -5.79
N LEU A 18 41.31 -14.46 -5.82
CA LEU A 18 40.88 -13.17 -5.27
C LEU A 18 40.01 -12.32 -6.25
N GLY A 19 39.99 -12.66 -7.55
CA GLY A 19 39.16 -11.99 -8.55
C GLY A 19 37.72 -12.51 -8.66
N ALA A 20 37.39 -13.66 -8.05
CA ALA A 20 36.11 -14.34 -8.25
C ALA A 20 34.95 -13.81 -7.39
N CYS A 21 35.18 -12.81 -6.52
CA CYS A 21 34.15 -12.25 -5.65
C CYS A 21 33.47 -10.99 -6.19
N GLN A 22 33.75 -10.61 -7.44
CA GLN A 22 33.19 -9.40 -8.05
C GLN A 22 32.47 -9.77 -9.35
N ASP A 23 31.16 -9.55 -9.36
CA ASP A 23 30.27 -9.61 -10.51
C ASP A 23 29.95 -10.97 -11.16
N SER A 24 29.02 -11.69 -10.53
CA SER A 24 28.14 -12.67 -11.22
C SER A 24 27.31 -12.05 -12.36
N ALA A 25 27.34 -10.73 -12.54
CA ALA A 25 26.70 -10.01 -13.63
C ALA A 25 27.36 -10.25 -15.00
N MET A 26 28.62 -10.68 -15.04
CA MET A 26 29.37 -10.91 -16.30
C MET A 26 29.07 -12.25 -16.99
N LEU A 27 28.40 -13.20 -16.32
CA LEU A 27 28.16 -14.56 -16.83
C LEU A 27 26.68 -14.93 -16.98
N GLY A 28 25.77 -13.94 -16.99
CA GLY A 28 24.32 -14.21 -17.09
C GLY A 28 23.74 -14.93 -15.87
N GLY A 29 24.45 -14.90 -14.73
CA GLY A 29 23.94 -15.40 -13.46
C GLY A 29 22.84 -14.50 -12.91
N ALA A 30 21.87 -15.09 -12.21
CA ALA A 30 20.82 -14.35 -11.53
C ALA A 30 21.43 -13.30 -10.57
N SER A 31 20.84 -12.10 -10.53
CA SER A 31 21.22 -11.02 -9.61
C SER A 31 21.26 -11.55 -8.17
N THR A 32 22.40 -11.41 -7.48
CA THR A 32 22.55 -11.83 -6.07
C THR A 32 21.93 -10.83 -5.09
N ARG A 33 21.41 -9.69 -5.57
CA ARG A 33 20.81 -8.63 -4.75
C ARG A 33 19.72 -9.15 -3.82
N SER A 34 18.92 -10.11 -4.30
CA SER A 34 17.83 -10.72 -3.52
C SER A 34 18.30 -11.64 -2.41
N LEU A 35 19.59 -11.96 -2.34
CA LEU A 35 20.23 -12.77 -1.28
C LEU A 35 20.87 -11.91 -0.19
N THR A 36 20.91 -10.58 -0.36
CA THR A 36 21.41 -9.66 0.67
C THR A 36 20.70 -9.92 2.00
N PRO A 37 21.43 -10.12 3.12
CA PRO A 37 20.83 -10.38 4.42
C PRO A 37 20.14 -9.14 5.00
N ILE A 38 19.32 -9.33 6.02
CA ILE A 38 18.79 -8.21 6.82
C ILE A 38 19.98 -7.47 7.46
N PRO A 39 20.03 -6.12 7.40
CA PRO A 39 21.13 -5.36 7.98
C PRO A 39 21.32 -5.65 9.48
N PRO A 40 22.57 -5.70 9.99
CA PRO A 40 22.84 -5.98 11.41
C PRO A 40 22.12 -5.06 12.39
N GLN A 41 21.95 -3.78 12.03
CA GLN A 41 21.24 -2.79 12.85
C GLN A 41 19.76 -3.16 13.00
N THR A 42 19.15 -3.70 11.95
CA THR A 42 17.76 -4.13 11.96
C THR A 42 17.61 -5.45 12.69
N LEU A 43 18.58 -6.36 12.61
CA LEU A 43 18.62 -7.56 13.44
C LEU A 43 18.71 -7.22 14.93
N ALA A 44 19.57 -6.27 15.31
CA ALA A 44 19.65 -5.77 16.68
C ALA A 44 18.32 -5.13 17.13
N LEU A 45 17.67 -4.37 16.26
CA LEU A 45 16.35 -3.80 16.53
C LEU A 45 15.28 -4.88 16.72
N MET A 46 15.30 -5.95 15.92
CA MET A 46 14.42 -7.11 16.11
C MET A 46 14.66 -7.75 17.48
N GLN A 47 15.92 -7.98 17.85
CA GLN A 47 16.28 -8.59 19.13
C GLN A 47 15.80 -7.75 20.32
N THR A 48 15.99 -6.43 20.30
CA THR A 48 15.52 -5.54 21.38
C THR A 48 13.99 -5.50 21.50
N LYS A 49 13.28 -5.77 20.40
CA LYS A 49 11.82 -5.85 20.36
C LYS A 49 11.26 -7.27 20.54
N GLY A 50 12.11 -8.27 20.79
CA GLY A 50 11.70 -9.67 20.93
C GLY A 50 11.13 -10.28 19.66
N MET A 51 11.60 -9.84 18.49
CA MET A 51 11.19 -10.33 17.17
C MET A 51 12.27 -11.23 16.57
N SER A 52 11.87 -12.26 15.81
CA SER A 52 12.73 -13.10 14.99
C SER A 52 12.72 -12.66 13.53
N GLN A 53 13.77 -12.99 12.77
CA GLN A 53 13.84 -12.74 11.33
C GLN A 53 12.66 -13.37 10.59
N SER A 54 12.31 -14.60 10.97
CA SER A 54 11.25 -15.41 10.36
C SER A 54 9.82 -15.04 10.79
N ASP A 55 9.64 -14.13 11.75
CA ASP A 55 8.28 -13.77 12.20
C ASP A 55 7.46 -13.18 11.05
N PRO A 56 6.16 -13.53 10.94
CA PRO A 56 5.26 -12.98 9.93
C PRO A 56 5.26 -11.45 9.93
N ILE A 57 5.18 -10.86 8.74
CA ILE A 57 5.16 -9.41 8.55
C ILE A 57 3.80 -8.91 8.05
N LEU A 58 3.57 -7.63 8.24
CA LEU A 58 2.50 -6.84 7.62
C LEU A 58 3.07 -5.46 7.27
N ILE A 59 2.71 -4.92 6.11
CA ILE A 59 3.23 -3.63 5.64
C ILE A 59 2.08 -2.62 5.53
N ARG A 60 2.30 -1.39 6.02
CA ARG A 60 1.34 -0.29 5.93
C ARG A 60 1.99 0.91 5.25
N ALA A 61 1.42 1.39 4.15
CA ALA A 61 1.88 2.59 3.45
C ALA A 61 0.90 3.74 3.69
N PHE A 62 1.43 4.92 4.00
CA PHE A 62 0.66 6.13 4.22
C PHE A 62 1.10 7.19 3.20
N LYS A 63 0.25 7.46 2.21
CA LYS A 63 0.60 8.32 1.07
C LYS A 63 0.88 9.76 1.51
N LYS A 64 0.00 10.37 2.29
CA LYS A 64 0.17 11.77 2.73
C LYS A 64 1.46 11.98 3.52
N GLU A 65 1.79 11.07 4.44
CA GLU A 65 3.01 11.08 5.24
C GLU A 65 4.24 10.64 4.42
N ALA A 66 4.04 9.97 3.28
CA ALA A 66 5.07 9.32 2.50
C ALA A 66 5.94 8.40 3.40
N GLU A 67 5.28 7.51 4.13
CA GLU A 67 5.90 6.57 5.05
C GLU A 67 5.38 5.16 4.82
N MET A 68 6.26 4.17 4.97
CA MET A 68 5.95 2.75 4.89
C MET A 68 6.42 2.05 6.17
N GLU A 69 5.49 1.48 6.91
CA GLU A 69 5.75 0.76 8.15
C GLU A 69 5.83 -0.73 7.88
N VAL A 70 6.85 -1.38 8.44
CA VAL A 70 6.95 -2.84 8.51
C VAL A 70 6.66 -3.26 9.95
N TRP A 71 5.64 -4.09 10.10
CA TRP A 71 5.21 -4.67 11.37
C TRP A 71 5.57 -6.15 11.40
N LYS A 72 5.88 -6.69 12.58
CA LYS A 72 6.15 -8.12 12.77
C LYS A 72 5.26 -8.70 13.86
N ARG A 73 4.75 -9.91 13.62
CA ARG A 73 3.92 -10.65 14.56
C ARG A 73 4.81 -11.37 15.56
N GLY A 74 4.86 -10.86 16.78
CA GLY A 74 5.64 -11.47 17.86
C GLY A 74 5.03 -12.79 18.35
N ALA A 75 5.74 -13.45 19.27
CA ALA A 75 5.33 -14.74 19.84
C ALA A 75 3.96 -14.71 20.56
N ASN A 76 3.52 -13.53 21.02
CA ASN A 76 2.19 -13.32 21.60
C ASN A 76 1.05 -13.27 20.56
N GLY A 77 1.38 -13.43 19.27
CA GLY A 77 0.42 -13.41 18.17
C GLY A 77 0.01 -12.01 17.72
N GLN A 78 0.56 -10.94 18.32
CA GLN A 78 0.25 -9.56 17.99
C GLN A 78 1.36 -8.92 17.16
N TYR A 79 0.97 -8.02 16.26
CA TYR A 79 1.87 -7.20 15.46
C TYR A 79 2.38 -6.01 16.27
N ALA A 80 3.71 -5.85 16.26
CA ALA A 80 4.37 -4.66 16.76
C ALA A 80 5.21 -4.02 15.65
N LEU A 81 5.34 -2.69 15.69
CA LEU A 81 6.10 -1.94 14.71
C LEU A 81 7.58 -2.30 14.84
N LEU A 82 8.15 -2.82 13.76
CA LEU A 82 9.59 -2.99 13.64
C LEU A 82 10.22 -1.64 13.30
N LYS A 83 9.85 -1.08 12.14
CA LYS A 83 10.52 0.08 11.57
C LYS A 83 9.62 0.83 10.58
N THR A 84 9.80 2.14 10.50
CA THR A 84 9.20 3.02 9.50
C THR A 84 10.25 3.44 8.49
N PHE A 85 9.93 3.29 7.21
CA PHE A 85 10.76 3.64 6.07
C PHE A 85 10.16 4.88 5.38
N PRO A 86 10.94 5.94 5.15
CA PRO A 86 10.48 7.06 4.35
C PRO A 86 10.30 6.61 2.89
N ILE A 87 9.15 6.89 2.30
CA ILE A 87 8.87 6.63 0.89
C ILE A 87 9.53 7.74 0.07
N CYS A 88 10.37 7.32 -0.88
CA CYS A 88 11.11 8.25 -1.71
C CYS A 88 10.20 8.92 -2.72
N ARG A 89 9.31 8.16 -3.36
CA ARG A 89 8.24 8.72 -4.18
C ARG A 89 7.04 7.81 -4.26
N TRP A 90 5.85 8.40 -4.30
CA TRP A 90 4.64 7.75 -4.81
C TRP A 90 3.95 8.71 -5.77
N SER A 91 3.19 8.21 -6.74
CA SER A 91 2.60 9.04 -7.81
C SER A 91 1.08 9.23 -7.64
N GLY A 92 0.56 10.33 -8.19
CA GLY A 92 -0.88 10.61 -8.28
C GLY A 92 -1.40 11.50 -7.16
N GLN A 93 -2.64 11.27 -6.72
CA GLN A 93 -3.31 12.01 -5.64
C GLN A 93 -3.60 11.11 -4.44
N LEU A 94 -4.21 11.67 -3.38
CA LEU A 94 -4.96 10.84 -2.44
C LEU A 94 -6.26 10.37 -3.12
N GLY A 95 -6.56 9.09 -2.97
CA GLY A 95 -7.65 8.38 -3.64
C GLY A 95 -7.23 7.04 -4.25
N PRO A 96 -8.22 6.21 -4.61
CA PRO A 96 -7.98 4.91 -5.23
C PRO A 96 -7.47 5.06 -6.68
N LYS A 97 -6.73 4.05 -7.15
CA LYS A 97 -6.37 3.89 -8.56
C LYS A 97 -7.57 3.32 -9.33
N LEU A 98 -7.92 3.94 -10.45
CA LEU A 98 -9.11 3.56 -11.23
C LEU A 98 -8.79 3.14 -12.66
N LYS A 99 -7.71 3.64 -13.27
CA LYS A 99 -7.44 3.40 -14.69
C LYS A 99 -5.98 3.05 -14.93
N GLN A 100 -5.72 2.22 -15.94
CA GLN A 100 -4.36 2.03 -16.43
C GLN A 100 -3.80 3.37 -16.93
N GLY A 101 -2.54 3.68 -16.57
CA GLY A 101 -1.87 4.92 -16.98
C GLY A 101 -2.29 6.20 -16.23
N ASP A 102 -3.18 6.13 -15.23
CA ASP A 102 -3.57 7.30 -14.41
C ASP A 102 -2.47 7.81 -13.46
N ARG A 103 -1.28 7.18 -13.47
CA ARG A 103 -0.15 7.45 -12.58
C ARG A 103 -0.53 7.48 -11.09
N GLN A 104 -1.56 6.72 -10.69
CA GLN A 104 -2.08 6.71 -9.34
C GLN A 104 -1.58 5.51 -8.55
N ALA A 105 -0.90 5.73 -7.42
CA ALA A 105 -0.68 4.67 -6.45
C ALA A 105 -2.00 4.30 -5.76
N PRO A 106 -2.34 3.00 -5.63
CA PRO A 106 -3.64 2.54 -5.16
C PRO A 106 -3.79 2.69 -3.64
N GLU A 107 -5.03 2.56 -3.16
CA GLU A 107 -5.40 2.58 -1.75
C GLU A 107 -6.31 1.37 -1.47
N GLY A 108 -6.02 0.59 -0.44
CA GLY A 108 -6.71 -0.66 -0.20
C GLY A 108 -5.90 -1.70 0.58
N PHE A 109 -6.43 -2.91 0.63
CA PHE A 109 -5.83 -4.07 1.28
C PHE A 109 -5.43 -5.10 0.23
N TYR A 110 -4.18 -5.53 0.26
CA TYR A 110 -3.63 -6.47 -0.72
C TYR A 110 -2.89 -7.60 -0.03
N ALA A 111 -2.86 -8.78 -0.66
CA ALA A 111 -2.13 -9.93 -0.18
C ALA A 111 -0.95 -10.21 -1.12
N ILE A 112 0.26 -10.20 -0.57
CA ILE A 112 1.50 -10.34 -1.33
C ILE A 112 2.05 -11.73 -1.04
N THR A 113 2.17 -12.53 -2.09
CA THR A 113 2.67 -13.90 -2.07
C THR A 113 4.15 -13.94 -2.47
N PRO A 114 4.88 -15.03 -2.18
CA PRO A 114 6.27 -15.19 -2.63
C PRO A 114 6.45 -14.99 -4.14
N GLY A 115 5.47 -15.40 -4.96
CA GLY A 115 5.51 -15.25 -6.42
C GLY A 115 5.43 -13.80 -6.92
N GLN A 116 5.06 -12.85 -6.05
CA GLN A 116 5.04 -11.42 -6.36
C GLN A 116 6.38 -10.73 -6.05
N MET A 117 7.32 -11.43 -5.40
CA MET A 117 8.67 -10.92 -5.18
C MET A 117 9.45 -10.98 -6.49
N ASN A 118 10.10 -9.87 -6.85
CA ASN A 118 10.85 -9.74 -8.09
C ASN A 118 12.35 -9.44 -7.82
N PRO A 119 13.20 -10.48 -7.85
CA PRO A 119 14.65 -10.33 -7.63
C PRO A 119 15.39 -9.69 -8.81
N ASN A 120 14.77 -9.64 -9.99
CA ASN A 120 15.34 -9.16 -11.25
C ASN A 120 14.71 -7.84 -11.71
N SER A 121 14.22 -7.04 -10.77
CA SER A 121 13.64 -5.73 -11.04
C SER A 121 14.63 -4.83 -11.80
N SER A 122 14.14 -4.11 -12.81
CA SER A 122 14.92 -3.04 -13.46
C SER A 122 15.16 -1.84 -12.52
N TYR A 123 14.43 -1.76 -11.42
CA TYR A 123 14.53 -0.74 -10.37
C TYR A 123 15.11 -1.34 -9.08
N TYR A 124 16.29 -1.96 -9.17
CA TYR A 124 17.02 -2.66 -8.10
C TYR A 124 16.39 -3.98 -7.59
N LEU A 125 15.33 -3.90 -6.79
CA LEU A 125 14.51 -5.01 -6.26
C LEU A 125 13.06 -4.53 -6.19
N SER A 126 12.09 -5.45 -6.25
CA SER A 126 10.69 -5.05 -6.08
C SER A 126 9.78 -6.18 -5.62
N PHE A 127 8.56 -5.84 -5.22
CA PHE A 127 7.44 -6.76 -5.18
C PHE A 127 6.17 -6.09 -5.72
N ASP A 128 5.31 -6.88 -6.37
CA ASP A 128 4.01 -6.42 -6.85
C ASP A 128 3.02 -6.36 -5.68
N VAL A 129 2.37 -5.21 -5.49
CA VAL A 129 1.38 -5.02 -4.42
C VAL A 129 0.13 -5.87 -4.64
N GLY A 130 -0.15 -6.38 -5.84
CA GLY A 130 -1.32 -7.20 -6.15
C GLY A 130 -2.55 -6.41 -6.59
N TYR A 131 -2.36 -5.20 -7.13
CA TYR A 131 -3.43 -4.43 -7.77
C TYR A 131 -3.76 -4.99 -9.16
N PRO A 132 -5.04 -5.04 -9.57
CA PRO A 132 -6.24 -4.69 -8.80
C PRO A 132 -6.71 -5.85 -7.94
N ASN A 133 -7.16 -5.57 -6.71
CA ASN A 133 -7.85 -6.57 -5.88
C ASN A 133 -9.35 -6.68 -6.26
N ALA A 134 -10.13 -7.47 -5.51
CA ALA A 134 -11.55 -7.66 -5.79
C ALA A 134 -12.38 -6.36 -5.72
N ILE A 135 -12.08 -5.47 -4.77
CA ILE A 135 -12.76 -4.16 -4.61
C ILE A 135 -12.35 -3.20 -5.72
N ASP A 136 -11.07 -3.18 -6.09
CA ASP A 136 -10.58 -2.37 -7.20
C ASP A 136 -11.32 -2.76 -8.49
N ARG A 137 -11.40 -4.06 -8.80
CA ARG A 137 -12.14 -4.56 -9.97
C ARG A 137 -13.62 -4.23 -9.91
N ALA A 138 -14.26 -4.39 -8.75
CA ALA A 138 -15.68 -4.05 -8.58
C ALA A 138 -15.96 -2.56 -8.79
N LYS A 139 -14.96 -1.69 -8.57
CA LYS A 139 -15.02 -0.24 -8.84
C LYS A 139 -14.62 0.12 -10.28
N GLY A 140 -14.36 -0.86 -11.14
CA GLY A 140 -13.90 -0.65 -12.52
C GLY A 140 -12.40 -0.37 -12.65
N GLY A 141 -11.61 -0.67 -11.60
CA GLY A 141 -10.17 -0.53 -11.59
C GLY A 141 -9.48 -1.38 -12.65
N THR A 142 -8.61 -0.75 -13.44
CA THR A 142 -7.84 -1.40 -14.51
C THR A 142 -6.35 -1.09 -14.39
N GLY A 143 -5.52 -1.90 -15.07
CA GLY A 143 -4.07 -1.85 -14.97
C GLY A 143 -3.51 -2.97 -14.10
N ASN A 144 -2.20 -2.93 -13.87
CA ASN A 144 -1.41 -3.97 -13.22
C ASN A 144 -0.02 -3.42 -12.87
N TYR A 145 0.84 -4.25 -12.29
CA TYR A 145 2.26 -3.96 -12.02
C TYR A 145 2.49 -2.72 -11.15
N ILE A 146 1.69 -2.59 -10.09
CA ILE A 146 1.96 -1.59 -9.07
C ILE A 146 2.98 -2.19 -8.12
N MET A 147 4.19 -1.64 -8.13
CA MET A 147 5.32 -2.20 -7.40
C MET A 147 5.63 -1.37 -6.16
N VAL A 148 6.20 -2.02 -5.14
CA VAL A 148 7.14 -1.37 -4.22
C VAL A 148 8.53 -1.71 -4.72
N HIS A 149 9.36 -0.71 -5.02
CA HIS A 149 10.65 -0.94 -5.64
C HIS A 149 11.74 0.04 -5.16
N GLY A 150 13.01 -0.27 -5.46
CA GLY A 150 14.14 0.64 -5.27
C GLY A 150 14.17 1.72 -6.35
N THR A 151 15.24 2.51 -6.44
CA THR A 151 15.36 3.67 -7.35
C THR A 151 14.30 4.74 -7.04
N CYS A 152 14.73 5.93 -6.61
CA CYS A 152 13.84 7.01 -6.16
C CYS A 152 13.08 7.71 -7.31
N SER A 153 12.29 6.97 -8.07
CA SER A 153 11.45 7.49 -9.13
C SER A 153 10.26 6.59 -9.40
N SER A 154 9.10 7.16 -9.68
CA SER A 154 7.86 6.38 -9.84
C SER A 154 6.89 7.05 -10.81
N SER A 155 6.14 6.21 -11.55
CA SER A 155 5.05 6.59 -12.44
C SER A 155 3.71 5.93 -12.05
N GLY A 156 3.52 5.59 -10.78
CA GLY A 156 2.33 4.89 -10.26
C GLY A 156 2.61 3.88 -9.13
N CYS A 157 3.88 3.66 -8.82
CA CYS A 157 4.39 2.73 -7.81
C CYS A 157 4.75 3.44 -6.49
N PHE A 158 5.18 2.66 -5.49
CA PHE A 158 5.88 3.17 -4.31
C PHE A 158 7.39 2.97 -4.48
N ALA A 159 8.12 4.04 -4.77
CA ALA A 159 9.56 4.05 -4.90
C ALA A 159 10.22 4.31 -3.54
N MET A 160 11.17 3.45 -3.20
CA MET A 160 12.02 3.51 -2.03
C MET A 160 13.46 3.81 -2.47
N THR A 161 14.35 4.10 -1.53
CA THR A 161 15.79 4.02 -1.82
C THR A 161 16.20 2.56 -2.02
N ASP A 162 17.28 2.30 -2.77
CA ASP A 162 17.79 0.93 -2.95
C ASP A 162 18.14 0.28 -1.61
N ALA A 163 18.71 1.04 -0.68
CA ALA A 163 19.02 0.56 0.67
C ALA A 163 17.75 0.15 1.44
N SER A 164 16.72 1.01 1.45
CA SER A 164 15.43 0.70 2.08
C SER A 164 14.75 -0.50 1.42
N MET A 165 14.78 -0.57 0.09
CA MET A 165 14.19 -1.69 -0.65
C MET A 165 14.94 -2.99 -0.39
N SER A 166 16.28 -2.96 -0.30
CA SER A 166 17.09 -4.13 0.05
C SER A 166 16.68 -4.71 1.40
N GLU A 167 16.49 -3.83 2.38
CA GLU A 167 16.09 -4.21 3.73
C GLU A 167 14.65 -4.76 3.77
N ILE A 168 13.69 -4.06 3.15
CA ILE A 168 12.29 -4.51 3.07
C ILE A 168 12.19 -5.87 2.36
N TYR A 169 12.90 -6.03 1.24
CA TYR A 169 12.92 -7.29 0.47
C TYR A 169 13.49 -8.43 1.31
N ALA A 170 14.59 -8.21 2.03
CA ALA A 170 15.18 -9.22 2.91
C ALA A 170 14.23 -9.60 4.06
N ILE A 171 13.56 -8.63 4.69
CA ILE A 171 12.57 -8.89 5.75
C ILE A 171 11.39 -9.72 5.21
N ALA A 172 10.87 -9.38 4.03
CA ALA A 172 9.80 -10.14 3.39
C ALA A 172 10.24 -11.56 3.00
N ARG A 173 11.45 -11.71 2.45
CA ARG A 173 12.05 -13.01 2.14
C ARG A 173 12.15 -13.88 3.39
N GLU A 174 12.68 -13.35 4.50
CA GLU A 174 12.82 -14.15 5.73
C GLU A 174 11.47 -14.52 6.34
N ALA A 175 10.45 -13.65 6.25
CA ALA A 175 9.10 -14.01 6.70
C ALA A 175 8.50 -15.15 5.85
N PHE A 176 8.73 -15.14 4.53
CA PHE A 176 8.34 -16.25 3.64
C PHE A 176 9.13 -17.53 3.91
N ASN A 177 10.45 -17.44 4.13
CA ASN A 177 11.29 -18.56 4.56
C ASN A 177 10.82 -19.14 5.91
N GLY A 178 10.28 -18.27 6.77
CA GLY A 178 9.62 -18.62 8.03
C GLY A 178 8.26 -19.29 7.90
N GLY A 179 7.76 -19.48 6.68
CA GLY A 179 6.49 -20.16 6.39
C GLY A 179 5.28 -19.25 6.24
N GLN A 180 5.44 -17.92 6.30
CA GLN A 180 4.35 -17.02 5.93
C GLN A 180 3.97 -17.26 4.46
N ARG A 181 2.67 -17.43 4.16
CA ARG A 181 2.21 -17.74 2.78
C ARG A 181 1.86 -16.51 1.97
N ALA A 182 1.43 -15.46 2.67
CA ALA A 182 1.23 -14.12 2.16
C ALA A 182 1.35 -13.13 3.32
N PHE A 183 1.80 -11.90 3.04
CA PHE A 183 1.67 -10.79 3.97
C PHE A 183 0.69 -9.75 3.44
N GLN A 184 0.00 -9.06 4.32
CA GLN A 184 -0.90 -7.99 3.92
C GLN A 184 -0.12 -6.68 3.68
N PHE A 185 -0.40 -6.01 2.55
CA PHE A 185 0.00 -4.64 2.29
C PHE A 185 -1.23 -3.75 2.37
N GLN A 186 -1.24 -2.82 3.32
CA GLN A 186 -2.32 -1.88 3.54
C GLN A 186 -1.89 -0.50 3.04
N SER A 187 -2.50 -0.02 1.95
CA SER A 187 -2.23 1.31 1.41
C SER A 187 -3.31 2.28 1.83
N TYR A 188 -2.94 3.30 2.60
CA TYR A 188 -3.83 4.32 3.12
C TYR A 188 -3.54 5.69 2.51
N PRO A 189 -4.58 6.56 2.38
CA PRO A 189 -4.38 7.94 1.96
C PRO A 189 -3.52 8.71 2.96
N PHE A 190 -3.72 8.46 4.25
CA PHE A 190 -3.08 9.12 5.38
C PHE A 190 -3.23 8.26 6.63
N ARG A 191 -2.59 8.62 7.74
CA ARG A 191 -2.85 7.96 9.03
C ARG A 191 -4.32 8.12 9.42
N MET A 192 -5.05 7.01 9.65
CA MET A 192 -6.51 6.97 9.82
C MET A 192 -7.01 7.47 11.20
N THR A 193 -6.49 8.61 11.64
CA THR A 193 -6.82 9.30 12.90
C THR A 193 -8.11 10.10 12.78
N ALA A 194 -8.76 10.40 13.92
CA ALA A 194 -9.93 11.27 13.96
C ALA A 194 -9.65 12.65 13.35
N SER A 195 -8.48 13.23 13.63
CA SER A 195 -8.04 14.50 13.04
C SER A 195 -8.02 14.49 11.51
N ASN A 196 -7.39 13.49 10.89
CA ASN A 196 -7.36 13.40 9.43
C ASN A 196 -8.76 13.14 8.84
N ILE A 197 -9.58 12.31 9.49
CA ILE A 197 -10.97 12.08 9.04
C ILE A 197 -11.80 13.36 9.12
N ALA A 198 -11.66 14.15 10.18
CA ALA A 198 -12.33 15.43 10.33
C ALA A 198 -11.84 16.44 9.27
N LYS A 199 -10.52 16.52 9.04
CA LYS A 199 -9.90 17.39 8.03
C LYS A 199 -10.36 17.07 6.61
N PHE A 200 -10.39 15.79 6.23
CA PHE A 200 -10.68 15.36 4.86
C PHE A 200 -12.16 14.98 4.61
N ARG A 201 -13.06 15.40 5.51
CA ARG A 201 -14.47 14.96 5.54
C ARG A 201 -15.31 15.26 4.29
N ASN A 202 -14.95 16.29 3.53
CA ASN A 202 -15.68 16.74 2.33
C ASN A 202 -15.00 16.32 1.02
N ASP A 203 -13.95 15.49 1.08
CA ASP A 203 -13.34 14.94 -0.13
C ASP A 203 -14.31 13.96 -0.82
N PRO A 204 -14.37 13.94 -2.17
CA PRO A 204 -15.11 12.91 -2.91
C PRO A 204 -14.77 11.47 -2.52
N ASN A 205 -13.54 11.22 -2.06
CA ASN A 205 -13.09 9.91 -1.61
C ASN A 205 -13.38 9.62 -0.13
N ALA A 206 -13.92 10.57 0.64
CA ALA A 206 -14.19 10.40 2.06
C ALA A 206 -15.05 9.16 2.41
N PRO A 207 -16.09 8.78 1.64
CA PRO A 207 -16.82 7.54 1.90
C PRO A 207 -15.93 6.29 1.77
N PHE A 208 -15.00 6.28 0.82
CA PHE A 208 -14.05 5.18 0.66
C PHE A 208 -13.03 5.14 1.79
N TRP A 209 -12.50 6.30 2.19
CA TRP A 209 -11.56 6.39 3.30
C TRP A 209 -12.18 6.00 4.64
N LYS A 210 -13.46 6.31 4.87
CA LYS A 210 -14.21 5.77 6.02
C LYS A 210 -14.25 4.24 6.00
N ASN A 211 -14.41 3.62 4.84
CA ASN A 211 -14.36 2.16 4.73
C ASN A 211 -12.94 1.59 4.89
N LEU A 212 -11.88 2.28 4.47
CA LEU A 212 -10.50 1.89 4.81
C LEU A 212 -10.23 2.00 6.31
N LYS A 213 -10.79 3.02 6.96
CA LYS A 213 -10.65 3.25 8.41
C LYS A 213 -11.17 2.06 9.19
N GLU A 214 -12.28 1.45 8.75
CA GLU A 214 -12.84 0.28 9.39
C GLU A 214 -11.82 -0.85 9.57
N GLY A 215 -11.03 -1.15 8.53
CA GLY A 215 -9.96 -2.15 8.59
C GLY A 215 -8.74 -1.67 9.39
N SER A 216 -8.40 -0.39 9.30
CA SER A 216 -7.36 0.20 10.14
C SER A 216 -7.72 0.10 11.62
N ASP A 217 -8.98 0.29 12.00
CA ASP A 217 -9.42 0.21 13.39
C ASP A 217 -9.31 -1.22 13.93
N TYR A 218 -9.58 -2.25 13.12
CA TYR A 218 -9.31 -3.64 13.49
C TYR A 218 -7.83 -3.87 13.82
N PHE A 219 -6.94 -3.46 12.91
CA PHE A 219 -5.50 -3.62 13.13
C PHE A 219 -5.02 -2.82 14.35
N GLU A 220 -5.47 -1.57 14.50
CA GLU A 220 -5.02 -0.71 15.59
C GLU A 220 -5.47 -1.20 16.96
N THR A 221 -6.68 -1.75 17.07
CA THR A 221 -7.24 -2.26 18.33
C THR A 221 -6.68 -3.64 18.67
N LEU A 222 -6.75 -4.59 17.75
CA LEU A 222 -6.46 -5.99 18.04
C LEU A 222 -4.98 -6.33 17.88
N LYS A 223 -4.24 -5.50 17.12
CA LYS A 223 -2.87 -5.78 16.68
C LYS A 223 -2.75 -7.12 15.95
N GLU A 224 -3.79 -7.48 15.21
CA GLU A 224 -3.82 -8.65 14.35
C GLU A 224 -4.02 -8.23 12.89
N GLU A 225 -3.56 -9.05 11.95
CA GLU A 225 -3.85 -8.83 10.53
C GLU A 225 -5.37 -8.89 10.32
N PRO A 226 -6.02 -7.80 9.87
CA PRO A 226 -7.46 -7.79 9.71
C PRO A 226 -7.85 -8.74 8.58
N ARG A 227 -8.87 -9.57 8.83
CA ARG A 227 -9.48 -10.36 7.76
C ARG A 227 -10.32 -9.43 6.89
N VAL A 228 -10.16 -9.57 5.58
CA VAL A 228 -10.77 -8.68 4.59
C VAL A 228 -11.54 -9.52 3.58
N ALA A 229 -12.79 -9.14 3.31
CA ALA A 229 -13.54 -9.65 2.16
C ALA A 229 -14.19 -8.49 1.40
N ALA A 230 -14.74 -8.82 0.23
CA ALA A 230 -15.39 -7.89 -0.66
C ALA A 230 -16.91 -8.11 -0.70
N CYS A 231 -17.67 -7.04 -0.52
CA CYS A 231 -19.13 -7.02 -0.66
C CYS A 231 -19.55 -5.91 -1.60
N GLY A 232 -19.76 -6.27 -2.87
CA GLY A 232 -19.90 -5.31 -3.96
C GLY A 232 -18.64 -4.44 -4.07
N THR A 233 -18.78 -3.13 -3.86
CA THR A 233 -17.67 -2.17 -3.94
C THR A 233 -17.12 -1.75 -2.57
N LYS A 234 -17.46 -2.49 -1.49
CA LYS A 234 -17.05 -2.18 -0.11
C LYS A 234 -16.25 -3.32 0.50
N TYR A 235 -15.21 -2.97 1.25
CA TYR A 235 -14.54 -3.90 2.14
C TYR A 235 -15.44 -4.22 3.34
N VAL A 236 -15.40 -5.47 3.78
CA VAL A 236 -15.95 -5.90 5.07
C VAL A 236 -14.84 -6.55 5.89
N PHE A 237 -14.85 -6.28 7.20
CA PHE A 237 -13.81 -6.69 8.14
C PHE A 237 -14.45 -7.40 9.34
N GLY A 238 -13.73 -8.35 9.94
CA GLY A 238 -14.25 -9.14 11.05
C GLY A 238 -13.59 -10.49 11.24
N GLY A 239 -14.26 -11.36 11.99
CA GLY A 239 -13.79 -12.71 12.31
C GLY A 239 -14.27 -13.76 11.31
N ALA A 240 -14.81 -14.86 11.85
CA ALA A 240 -15.27 -16.00 11.05
C ALA A 240 -16.37 -15.63 10.03
N ASP A 241 -17.25 -14.68 10.36
CA ASP A 241 -18.34 -14.26 9.48
C ASP A 241 -17.86 -13.72 8.12
N VAL A 242 -16.74 -12.99 8.12
CA VAL A 242 -16.11 -12.49 6.89
C VAL A 242 -15.58 -13.64 6.05
N ALA A 243 -14.97 -14.65 6.68
CA ALA A 243 -14.51 -15.84 5.97
C ALA A 243 -15.67 -16.65 5.38
N ALA A 244 -16.85 -16.60 6.00
CA ALA A 244 -18.09 -17.20 5.49
C ALA A 244 -18.78 -16.35 4.39
N GLY A 245 -18.21 -15.21 4.00
CA GLY A 245 -18.76 -14.33 2.97
C GLY A 245 -19.92 -13.44 3.42
N ASN A 246 -20.10 -13.24 4.74
CA ASN A 246 -21.14 -12.37 5.26
C ASN A 246 -20.80 -10.89 5.02
N CYS A 247 -21.73 -10.15 4.40
CA CYS A 247 -21.58 -8.72 4.12
C CYS A 247 -21.93 -7.79 5.28
N THR A 248 -22.48 -8.35 6.36
CA THR A 248 -22.74 -7.64 7.61
C THR A 248 -22.14 -8.44 8.77
N PRO A 249 -20.80 -8.56 8.83
CA PRO A 249 -20.13 -9.31 9.89
C PRO A 249 -20.32 -8.62 11.24
N ARG A 250 -20.32 -9.40 12.33
CA ARG A 250 -20.33 -8.83 13.67
C ARG A 250 -19.02 -8.06 13.91
N VAL A 251 -19.15 -6.82 14.38
CA VAL A 251 -18.00 -6.01 14.79
C VAL A 251 -17.49 -6.46 16.16
N ASP A 252 -16.17 -6.57 16.31
CA ASP A 252 -15.55 -6.87 17.60
C ASP A 252 -15.86 -5.75 18.62
N PRO A 253 -16.20 -6.05 19.88
CA PRO A 253 -16.57 -5.04 20.87
C PRO A 253 -15.50 -3.96 21.09
N LEU A 254 -14.22 -4.32 21.12
CA LEU A 254 -13.13 -3.35 21.32
C LEU A 254 -12.97 -2.45 20.08
N VAL A 255 -13.23 -3.00 18.89
CA VAL A 255 -13.22 -2.24 17.64
C VAL A 255 -14.42 -1.30 17.57
N ALA A 256 -15.60 -1.74 18.04
CA ALA A 256 -16.79 -0.90 18.14
C ALA A 256 -16.55 0.28 19.09
N GLU A 257 -16.01 0.04 20.29
CA GLU A 257 -15.68 1.10 21.26
C GLU A 257 -14.69 2.12 20.66
N LYS A 258 -13.65 1.65 19.97
CA LYS A 258 -12.72 2.53 19.26
C LYS A 258 -13.43 3.40 18.22
N ARG A 259 -14.31 2.81 17.42
CA ARG A 259 -15.07 3.53 16.38
C ARG A 259 -15.97 4.60 16.98
N ASP A 260 -16.62 4.30 18.10
CA ASP A 260 -17.50 5.24 18.81
C ASP A 260 -16.69 6.42 19.37
N ARG A 261 -15.56 6.14 20.02
CA ARG A 261 -14.64 7.18 20.51
C ARG A 261 -14.12 8.07 19.39
N ASP A 262 -13.61 7.47 18.32
CA ASP A 262 -13.08 8.23 17.19
C ASP A 262 -14.20 9.05 16.49
N SER A 263 -15.44 8.55 16.46
CA SER A 263 -16.59 9.27 15.90
C SER A 263 -16.97 10.48 16.75
N HIS A 264 -16.93 10.33 18.09
CA HIS A 264 -17.10 11.46 19.01
C HIS A 264 -16.00 12.51 18.83
N GLU A 265 -14.73 12.08 18.75
CA GLU A 265 -13.60 12.98 18.53
C GLU A 265 -13.70 13.72 17.19
N VAL A 266 -14.09 13.03 16.10
CA VAL A 266 -14.35 13.68 14.81
C VAL A 266 -15.44 14.74 14.94
N ALA A 267 -16.56 14.44 15.60
CA ALA A 267 -17.65 15.39 15.79
C ALA A 267 -17.21 16.61 16.61
N GLU A 268 -16.42 16.39 17.66
CA GLU A 268 -15.85 17.46 18.50
C GLU A 268 -14.88 18.36 17.70
N LEU A 269 -14.00 17.77 16.91
CA LEU A 269 -13.07 18.51 16.05
C LEU A 269 -13.81 19.38 15.02
N ILE A 270 -14.89 18.85 14.43
CA ILE A 270 -15.74 19.61 13.51
C ILE A 270 -16.44 20.76 14.25
N ALA A 271 -17.00 20.50 15.44
CA ALA A 271 -17.65 21.52 16.26
C ALA A 271 -16.69 22.64 16.70
N LYS A 272 -15.40 22.30 16.92
CA LYS A 272 -14.32 23.25 17.21
C LYS A 272 -13.85 24.06 15.99
N GLY A 273 -14.44 23.85 14.82
CA GLY A 273 -14.15 24.62 13.61
C GLY A 273 -12.98 24.10 12.77
N THR A 274 -12.63 22.81 12.88
CA THR A 274 -11.61 22.21 11.99
C THR A 274 -11.99 22.43 10.53
N PRO A 275 -11.18 23.14 9.72
CA PRO A 275 -11.50 23.37 8.32
C PRO A 275 -11.53 22.04 7.55
N ALA A 276 -12.46 21.91 6.61
CA ALA A 276 -12.40 20.80 5.66
C ALA A 276 -11.34 21.17 4.63
N THR A 277 -10.39 20.28 4.37
CA THR A 277 -9.26 20.54 3.49
C THR A 277 -9.21 19.47 2.41
N ARG A 278 -8.70 19.83 1.24
CA ARG A 278 -8.26 18.90 0.20
C ARG A 278 -6.77 19.11 -0.06
N VAL A 279 -6.06 18.01 -0.28
CA VAL A 279 -4.65 18.03 -0.68
C VAL A 279 -4.58 17.71 -2.17
N VAL A 280 -3.83 18.52 -2.92
CA VAL A 280 -3.52 18.27 -4.32
C VAL A 280 -2.02 18.22 -4.52
N TYR A 281 -1.60 17.21 -5.24
CA TYR A 281 -0.22 16.96 -5.64
C TYR A 281 -0.10 17.26 -7.13
N ASP A 282 1.09 17.64 -7.59
CA ASP A 282 1.32 17.74 -9.04
C ASP A 282 1.55 16.34 -9.65
N ASP A 283 2.28 15.48 -8.93
CA ASP A 283 2.69 14.16 -9.42
C ASP A 283 3.02 13.21 -8.25
N GLY A 284 2.15 13.23 -7.24
CA GLY A 284 2.30 12.50 -5.98
C GLY A 284 3.27 13.14 -5.01
N GLY A 285 3.70 12.36 -4.01
CA GLY A 285 4.41 12.86 -2.84
C GLY A 285 5.76 12.19 -2.62
N GLN A 286 6.57 12.87 -1.81
CA GLN A 286 7.89 12.44 -1.35
C GLN A 286 8.03 12.78 0.13
N ASN A 287 8.67 11.89 0.90
CA ASN A 287 8.97 12.15 2.29
C ASN A 287 9.88 13.38 2.43
N PRO A 288 9.62 14.30 3.38
CA PRO A 288 10.41 15.52 3.56
C PRO A 288 11.92 15.28 3.69
N VAL A 289 12.35 14.12 4.21
CA VAL A 289 13.78 13.77 4.34
C VAL A 289 14.54 13.77 3.02
N PHE A 290 13.84 13.58 1.90
CA PHE A 290 14.45 13.54 0.57
C PHE A 290 14.27 14.83 -0.22
N ARG A 291 13.59 15.86 0.34
CA ARG A 291 13.48 17.14 -0.34
C ARG A 291 14.84 17.85 -0.32
N PRO A 292 15.24 18.51 -1.42
CA PRO A 292 16.42 19.35 -1.41
C PRO A 292 16.28 20.38 -0.29
N GLN A 293 17.26 20.44 0.61
CA GLN A 293 17.34 21.52 1.59
C GLN A 293 17.47 22.82 0.79
N LYS A 294 16.53 23.76 0.98
CA LYS A 294 16.67 25.08 0.38
C LYS A 294 17.97 25.68 0.94
N PRO A 295 18.93 26.12 0.11
CA PRO A 295 20.10 26.78 0.63
C PRO A 295 19.65 27.98 1.47
N GLU A 296 20.16 28.09 2.69
CA GLU A 296 19.86 29.18 3.62
C GLU A 296 20.37 30.51 3.06
N GLY A 297 19.54 31.14 2.21
CA GLY A 297 19.80 32.46 1.63
C GLY A 297 21.06 32.54 0.76
N PRO A 298 21.25 33.67 0.03
CA PRO A 298 22.51 33.92 -0.63
C PRO A 298 23.52 34.34 0.44
N THR A 299 24.47 33.48 0.79
CA THR A 299 25.77 34.01 1.21
C THR A 299 26.39 34.65 -0.02
N PHE A 300 26.92 35.87 0.12
CA PHE A 300 27.55 36.64 -0.97
C PHE A 300 28.69 35.87 -1.70
N ALA A 301 29.12 34.72 -1.17
CA ALA A 301 30.09 33.82 -1.80
C ALA A 301 29.52 32.97 -2.96
N ALA A 302 28.21 32.70 -3.00
CA ALA A 302 27.60 31.83 -4.02
C ALA A 302 27.30 32.53 -5.36
N LEU A 303 27.47 33.85 -5.43
CA LEU A 303 27.20 34.66 -6.64
C LEU A 303 28.43 34.86 -7.54
N ILE A 304 29.59 34.31 -7.18
CA ILE A 304 30.84 34.48 -7.97
C ILE A 304 31.32 33.17 -8.61
N GLU A 305 30.81 32.01 -8.21
CA GLU A 305 31.31 30.74 -8.74
C GLU A 305 30.27 29.99 -9.57
N ASN A 306 30.56 29.95 -10.87
CA ASN A 306 30.26 28.86 -11.81
C ASN A 306 28.98 28.95 -12.66
N GLU A 307 28.89 29.99 -13.48
CA GLU A 307 28.13 29.96 -14.75
C GLU A 307 28.86 29.22 -15.89
N LYS A 308 30.11 28.77 -15.69
CA LYS A 308 30.95 28.19 -16.77
C LYS A 308 30.98 26.65 -16.86
N GLU A 309 30.33 25.91 -15.97
CA GLU A 309 30.40 24.43 -15.97
C GLU A 309 29.17 23.72 -16.56
N LYS A 310 28.13 24.43 -16.97
CA LYS A 310 26.84 23.81 -17.37
C LYS A 310 26.78 23.22 -18.79
N GLU A 311 27.85 23.25 -19.57
CA GLU A 311 27.77 22.89 -21.00
C GLU A 311 28.84 21.91 -21.51
N LYS A 312 29.35 21.00 -20.65
CA LYS A 312 30.19 19.90 -21.13
C LYS A 312 29.62 18.52 -20.86
N GLU A 313 29.27 17.88 -21.98
CA GLU A 313 29.42 16.45 -22.27
C GLU A 313 28.25 15.51 -21.89
N LEU A 314 27.24 15.45 -22.77
CA LEU A 314 26.35 14.29 -22.87
C LEU A 314 27.05 13.17 -23.66
N ALA A 315 27.89 12.40 -22.99
CA ALA A 315 28.50 11.18 -23.51
C ALA A 315 27.73 9.94 -23.02
N TYR A 316 26.50 9.72 -23.49
CA TYR A 316 25.79 8.45 -23.23
C TYR A 316 25.03 7.95 -24.46
N THR A 317 25.16 6.65 -24.73
CA THR A 317 24.32 5.96 -25.71
C THR A 317 22.88 5.83 -25.17
N ALA A 318 21.85 5.73 -26.02
CA ALA A 318 20.45 5.61 -25.57
C ALA A 318 20.19 4.45 -24.59
N LYS A 319 21.01 3.38 -24.66
CA LYS A 319 20.98 2.23 -23.75
C LYS A 319 21.60 2.52 -22.39
N GLU A 320 22.63 3.37 -22.32
CA GLU A 320 23.22 3.83 -21.07
C GLU A 320 22.41 4.96 -20.45
N TYR A 321 21.88 5.87 -21.27
CA TYR A 321 20.92 6.89 -20.85
C TYR A 321 19.74 6.23 -20.12
N GLY A 322 19.15 5.19 -20.71
CA GLY A 322 18.09 4.40 -20.07
C GLY A 322 18.51 3.73 -18.74
N ARG A 323 19.78 3.33 -18.54
CA ARG A 323 20.22 2.75 -17.25
C ARG A 323 20.34 3.78 -16.13
N TYR A 324 20.77 5.00 -16.45
CA TYR A 324 20.96 6.07 -15.46
C TYR A 324 19.73 6.99 -15.31
N HIS A 325 18.81 6.97 -16.28
CA HIS A 325 17.64 7.86 -16.37
C HIS A 325 16.30 7.09 -16.31
N LEU A 326 16.31 5.81 -15.90
CA LEU A 326 15.10 5.11 -15.41
C LEU A 326 14.40 5.90 -14.28
N GLY A 327 15.12 6.87 -13.68
CA GLY A 327 14.70 7.80 -12.64
C GLY A 327 13.95 9.07 -13.07
N ASP A 328 13.87 9.41 -14.36
CA ASP A 328 13.39 10.75 -14.77
C ASP A 328 11.90 10.81 -15.16
N VAL A 329 11.12 9.76 -14.87
CA VAL A 329 9.64 9.84 -15.00
C VAL A 329 9.03 10.78 -13.95
N SER A 330 9.81 11.04 -12.92
CA SER A 330 9.51 11.84 -11.77
C SER A 330 9.85 13.30 -12.03
N ARG A 331 8.87 14.20 -12.04
CA ARG A 331 9.09 15.66 -12.13
C ARG A 331 9.75 16.18 -10.84
N PRO A 332 11.04 16.53 -10.80
CA PRO A 332 11.73 16.88 -9.56
C PRO A 332 11.26 18.24 -9.00
N GLU A 333 10.98 19.20 -9.88
CA GLU A 333 10.43 20.51 -9.52
C GLU A 333 9.08 20.40 -8.80
N SER A 334 8.19 19.53 -9.28
CA SER A 334 6.89 19.26 -8.65
C SER A 334 7.02 18.68 -7.24
N LEU A 335 8.07 17.87 -6.98
CA LEU A 335 8.30 17.31 -5.64
C LEU A 335 8.87 18.34 -4.66
N ALA A 336 9.71 19.24 -5.14
CA ALA A 336 10.30 20.30 -4.33
C ALA A 336 9.23 21.29 -3.82
N LEU A 337 8.19 21.56 -4.62
CA LEU A 337 7.05 22.39 -4.24
C LEU A 337 6.17 21.74 -3.16
N GLY A 338 6.11 20.41 -3.13
CA GLY A 338 5.25 19.66 -2.21
C GLY A 338 3.75 19.82 -2.53
N PRO A 339 2.87 19.23 -1.71
CA PRO A 339 1.44 19.32 -1.93
C PRO A 339 0.88 20.71 -1.58
N ASN A 340 -0.15 21.11 -2.33
CA ASN A 340 -1.00 22.26 -2.00
C ASN A 340 -2.21 21.80 -1.18
N GLU A 341 -2.43 22.44 -0.03
CA GLU A 341 -3.61 22.22 0.80
C GLU A 341 -4.56 23.43 0.67
N PHE A 342 -5.85 23.19 0.44
CA PHE A 342 -6.86 24.25 0.36
C PHE A 342 -8.14 23.85 1.08
N GLU A 343 -8.80 24.84 1.68
CA GLU A 343 -10.08 24.64 2.33
C GLU A 343 -11.18 24.37 1.30
N VAL A 344 -12.12 23.51 1.66
CA VAL A 344 -13.24 23.11 0.81
C VAL A 344 -14.58 23.29 1.51
N ASP A 345 -15.59 23.68 0.74
CA ASP A 345 -16.97 23.81 1.22
C ASP A 345 -17.61 22.43 1.48
N ALA A 346 -18.87 22.44 1.93
CA ALA A 346 -19.64 21.21 2.18
C ALA A 346 -19.86 20.32 0.94
N LYS A 347 -19.65 20.86 -0.27
CA LYS A 347 -19.74 20.15 -1.55
C LYS A 347 -18.35 19.71 -2.06
N GLY A 348 -17.29 19.94 -1.29
CA GLY A 348 -15.91 19.62 -1.66
C GLY A 348 -15.29 20.60 -2.67
N LYS A 349 -15.90 21.77 -2.89
CA LYS A 349 -15.36 22.80 -3.79
C LYS A 349 -14.39 23.71 -3.04
N PRO A 350 -13.28 24.16 -3.67
CA PRO A 350 -12.35 25.10 -3.04
C PRO A 350 -13.07 26.36 -2.56
N VAL A 351 -12.85 26.74 -1.31
CA VAL A 351 -13.28 28.04 -0.78
C VAL A 351 -12.27 29.07 -1.27
N LEU A 352 -12.68 29.91 -2.23
CA LEU A 352 -11.88 31.08 -2.60
C LEU A 352 -11.93 32.04 -1.42
N ILE A 353 -10.87 32.05 -0.60
CA ILE A 353 -10.61 33.18 0.28
C ILE A 353 -10.31 34.34 -0.67
N ALA A 354 -11.22 35.32 -0.74
CA ALA A 354 -10.94 36.55 -1.46
C ALA A 354 -9.60 37.08 -0.91
N ALA A 355 -8.56 37.07 -1.75
CA ALA A 355 -7.36 37.82 -1.44
C ALA A 355 -7.84 39.26 -1.22
N ALA A 356 -7.68 39.78 0.00
CA ALA A 356 -7.88 41.19 0.24
C ALA A 356 -7.04 41.92 -0.83
N PRO A 357 -7.62 42.87 -1.60
CA PRO A 357 -6.84 43.60 -2.58
C PRO A 357 -5.66 44.23 -1.84
N ALA A 358 -4.46 43.86 -2.26
CA ALA A 358 -3.24 44.58 -1.93
C ALA A 358 -3.32 45.91 -2.66
N ASP A 359 -4.06 46.86 -2.06
CA ASP A 359 -4.01 48.31 -2.23
C ASP A 359 -5.32 48.91 -1.69
N ALA A 360 -5.38 49.06 -0.37
CA ALA A 360 -6.30 49.99 0.28
C ALA A 360 -5.49 50.77 1.34
N PRO A 361 -5.44 52.12 1.29
CA PRO A 361 -4.72 52.91 2.28
C PRO A 361 -5.28 52.65 3.68
N GLY A 362 -4.39 52.36 4.64
CA GLY A 362 -4.76 52.00 6.00
C GLY A 362 -5.62 53.07 6.70
N PRO A 363 -6.55 52.68 7.57
CA PRO A 363 -7.40 53.64 8.26
C PRO A 363 -6.58 54.42 9.29
N THR A 364 -6.52 55.73 9.10
CA THR A 364 -6.03 56.70 10.07
C THR A 364 -6.80 56.61 11.38
N LYS A 365 -6.05 56.71 12.50
CA LYS A 365 -6.56 56.81 13.88
C LYS A 365 -7.55 57.99 14.01
N ALA A 366 -8.85 57.73 13.89
CA ALA A 366 -9.90 58.63 14.36
C ALA A 366 -11.26 57.89 14.47
N ALA A 367 -11.34 56.86 15.30
CA ALA A 367 -12.64 56.32 15.76
C ALA A 367 -12.45 55.44 17.02
N ALA A 368 -11.76 55.97 18.03
CA ALA A 368 -11.74 55.39 19.37
C ALA A 368 -12.52 56.31 20.31
N ALA A 369 -13.84 56.32 20.20
CA ALA A 369 -14.74 56.87 21.23
C ALA A 369 -16.21 56.52 20.93
N ARG A 370 -16.70 55.38 21.46
CA ARG A 370 -17.97 55.31 22.18
C ARG A 370 -18.18 53.92 22.79
N LYS A 371 -18.27 53.90 24.12
CA LYS A 371 -18.86 52.82 24.92
C LYS A 371 -20.38 53.02 24.96
N GLU A 372 -21.15 51.94 24.85
CA GLU A 372 -22.45 51.68 25.52
C GLU A 372 -22.87 50.24 25.13
N GLN A 373 -22.68 49.22 26.00
CA GLN A 373 -23.65 48.71 26.99
C GLN A 373 -25.06 48.43 26.44
N VAL A 374 -25.39 47.16 26.18
CA VAL A 374 -26.68 46.52 26.53
C VAL A 374 -26.45 45.00 26.75
N LYS A 375 -27.02 44.47 27.84
CA LYS A 375 -27.03 43.05 28.30
C LYS A 375 -28.42 42.42 28.00
N PRO A 376 -28.63 41.10 28.22
CA PRO A 376 -29.29 40.18 27.29
C PRO A 376 -30.82 40.09 27.43
N THR A 377 -31.49 39.62 26.37
CA THR A 377 -32.92 39.24 26.43
C THR A 377 -33.08 37.72 26.35
N THR A 378 -33.62 37.20 27.43
CA THR A 378 -34.16 35.86 27.68
C THR A 378 -35.30 35.53 26.72
N VAL A 379 -35.36 34.29 26.21
CA VAL A 379 -36.60 33.72 25.64
C VAL A 379 -36.94 32.44 26.40
N VAL A 380 -38.11 32.46 27.03
CA VAL A 380 -38.70 31.39 27.83
C VAL A 380 -39.49 30.44 26.93
N ALA A 381 -39.41 29.15 27.24
CA ALA A 381 -40.19 28.07 26.63
C ALA A 381 -41.64 28.05 27.14
N VAL A 382 -42.59 27.66 26.26
CA VAL A 382 -43.89 27.10 26.65
C VAL A 382 -44.19 25.89 25.75
N GLN A 383 -44.50 24.76 26.38
CA GLN A 383 -44.97 23.49 25.80
C GLN A 383 -46.51 23.46 25.73
N GLU A 384 -47.03 23.02 24.57
CA GLU A 384 -48.13 22.05 24.28
C GLU A 384 -49.54 22.14 24.94
N PRO A 385 -50.63 21.52 24.38
CA PRO A 385 -50.68 20.15 23.82
C PRO A 385 -51.53 19.84 22.56
N ALA A 386 -51.18 18.65 22.03
CA ALA A 386 -51.78 17.70 21.07
C ALA A 386 -53.29 17.71 20.71
N LYS A 387 -53.57 17.27 19.47
CA LYS A 387 -54.58 16.22 19.18
C LYS A 387 -54.32 15.47 17.86
N ALA A 388 -54.57 14.17 17.93
CA ALA A 388 -54.39 13.14 16.91
C ALA A 388 -55.58 13.00 15.93
N ALA A 389 -55.34 12.40 14.76
CA ALA A 389 -56.30 11.53 14.07
C ALA A 389 -55.60 10.58 13.09
N ASP A 390 -56.00 9.31 13.18
CA ASP A 390 -55.60 8.13 12.41
C ASP A 390 -55.92 8.17 10.91
N SER A 391 -55.22 7.36 10.10
CA SER A 391 -55.86 6.30 9.31
C SER A 391 -54.86 5.36 8.62
N LYS A 392 -55.30 4.09 8.53
CA LYS A 392 -54.58 2.86 8.18
C LYS A 392 -54.44 2.62 6.66
N ALA A 393 -53.36 1.90 6.35
CA ALA A 393 -53.22 0.71 5.47
C ALA A 393 -53.97 0.58 4.12
N GLY A 394 -53.21 0.22 3.08
CA GLY A 394 -53.69 -0.44 1.87
C GLY A 394 -52.54 -1.09 1.08
N HIS A 395 -52.54 -2.42 1.01
CA HIS A 395 -51.64 -3.24 0.20
C HIS A 395 -51.96 -3.12 -1.30
N ALA A 396 -50.95 -3.19 -2.18
CA ALA A 396 -50.98 -3.99 -3.42
C ALA A 396 -49.65 -3.94 -4.20
N LYS A 397 -49.15 -5.12 -4.58
CA LYS A 397 -48.26 -5.40 -5.73
C LYS A 397 -49.07 -6.34 -6.64
N PRO A 398 -48.92 -6.38 -7.99
CA PRO A 398 -47.86 -7.21 -8.59
C PRO A 398 -47.36 -6.76 -10.00
N GLY A 399 -46.34 -7.47 -10.51
CA GLY A 399 -45.90 -7.49 -11.93
C GLY A 399 -44.45 -7.06 -12.11
N SER A 400 -43.41 -7.91 -12.12
CA SER A 400 -43.00 -8.95 -13.08
C SER A 400 -42.74 -8.45 -14.51
N ALA A 401 -41.49 -8.07 -14.80
CA ALA A 401 -40.94 -8.05 -16.16
C ALA A 401 -39.43 -8.35 -16.11
N LYS A 402 -39.02 -9.49 -16.70
CA LYS A 402 -37.64 -9.75 -17.15
C LYS A 402 -37.43 -9.01 -18.48
N PRO A 403 -36.18 -8.72 -18.88
CA PRO A 403 -35.69 -9.51 -20.01
C PRO A 403 -34.18 -9.86 -19.98
N ALA A 404 -33.90 -10.85 -20.83
CA ALA A 404 -32.66 -11.09 -21.58
C ALA A 404 -31.35 -11.41 -20.83
N ARG A 405 -31.13 -12.72 -20.71
CA ARG A 405 -29.83 -13.38 -20.61
C ARG A 405 -29.11 -13.19 -21.95
N VAL A 406 -27.98 -12.48 -21.95
CA VAL A 406 -27.00 -12.53 -23.05
C VAL A 406 -25.88 -13.46 -22.61
N THR A 407 -25.85 -14.64 -23.21
CA THR A 407 -24.73 -15.59 -23.15
C THR A 407 -23.81 -15.30 -24.33
N VAL A 408 -22.54 -14.97 -24.08
CA VAL A 408 -21.46 -15.25 -25.03
C VAL A 408 -20.15 -15.55 -24.28
N ALA A 409 -19.71 -16.78 -24.47
CA ALA A 409 -18.35 -17.33 -24.49
C ALA A 409 -17.43 -17.17 -23.27
N ASP A 410 -17.35 -18.27 -22.51
CA ASP A 410 -16.11 -18.79 -21.97
C ASP A 410 -15.02 -18.83 -23.05
N ALA A 411 -13.80 -18.43 -22.67
CA ALA A 411 -12.58 -18.77 -23.39
C ALA A 411 -11.51 -19.10 -22.35
N ASP A 412 -11.47 -20.38 -21.97
CA ASP A 412 -10.23 -21.04 -21.57
C ASP A 412 -9.22 -20.87 -22.71
N GLY A 413 -8.09 -20.22 -22.41
CA GLY A 413 -7.05 -19.87 -23.36
C GLY A 413 -5.69 -20.32 -22.84
N ASP A 414 -5.35 -21.52 -23.25
CA ASP A 414 -4.14 -22.30 -23.02
C ASP A 414 -2.81 -21.53 -23.17
N VAL A 415 -1.84 -21.96 -22.37
CA VAL A 415 -0.50 -21.42 -22.17
C VAL A 415 0.41 -21.90 -23.30
N SER A 416 0.16 -21.48 -24.54
CA SER A 416 1.11 -21.71 -25.65
C SER A 416 0.96 -20.73 -26.81
N ALA A 417 1.25 -19.45 -26.56
CA ALA A 417 1.45 -18.46 -27.62
C ALA A 417 2.60 -17.51 -27.30
N PHE A 418 3.78 -18.07 -26.99
CA PHE A 418 5.05 -17.35 -26.93
C PHE A 418 6.13 -18.12 -27.72
N SER A 419 5.89 -18.34 -29.01
CA SER A 419 6.96 -18.61 -29.97
C SER A 419 6.48 -18.40 -31.39
N LYS A 420 6.46 -17.14 -31.84
CA LYS A 420 6.38 -16.81 -33.28
C LYS A 420 6.84 -15.39 -33.59
N VAL A 421 7.97 -14.97 -33.01
CA VAL A 421 8.79 -13.88 -33.55
C VAL A 421 10.24 -14.28 -33.32
N LEU A 422 10.82 -15.06 -34.24
CA LEU A 422 12.23 -15.09 -34.63
C LEU A 422 12.42 -16.21 -35.68
N GLY A 423 13.22 -15.92 -36.70
CA GLY A 423 13.14 -16.52 -38.03
C GLY A 423 13.55 -17.99 -38.18
N LYS A 424 12.98 -18.59 -39.22
CA LYS A 424 13.36 -19.87 -39.85
C LYS A 424 14.86 -19.91 -40.21
N LYS A 425 15.50 -21.07 -39.97
CA LYS A 425 16.35 -21.80 -40.93
C LYS A 425 16.50 -23.29 -40.49
N PRO A 426 16.83 -24.23 -41.40
CA PRO A 426 16.16 -25.53 -41.48
C PRO A 426 16.98 -26.73 -40.97
N GLY A 427 16.24 -27.77 -40.56
CA GLY A 427 16.36 -29.13 -41.06
C GLY A 427 17.39 -30.06 -40.41
N LYS A 428 16.88 -31.03 -39.64
CA LYS A 428 17.27 -32.45 -39.68
C LYS A 428 16.27 -33.29 -38.85
N ASP A 429 15.36 -33.98 -39.56
CA ASP A 429 15.03 -35.41 -39.47
C ASP A 429 15.65 -36.17 -38.27
N GLU A 430 15.03 -37.10 -37.54
CA GLU A 430 13.78 -37.86 -37.60
C GLU A 430 13.84 -38.80 -36.38
N LYS A 431 12.71 -39.03 -35.68
CA LYS A 431 12.15 -40.37 -35.38
C LYS A 431 11.16 -40.35 -34.22
N VAL A 432 10.01 -40.92 -34.57
CA VAL A 432 8.79 -41.19 -33.82
C VAL A 432 8.99 -42.43 -32.94
N ALA A 433 8.42 -42.41 -31.72
CA ALA A 433 7.95 -43.60 -31.01
C ALA A 433 6.70 -43.25 -30.20
N GLU A 434 5.77 -44.19 -30.16
CA GLU A 434 4.32 -44.02 -30.11
C GLU A 434 3.72 -44.35 -28.72
N ALA A 435 2.54 -43.77 -28.53
CA ALA A 435 1.55 -43.84 -27.44
C ALA A 435 1.50 -45.09 -26.52
N HIS A 436 1.17 -44.82 -25.25
CA HIS A 436 0.30 -45.68 -24.43
C HIS A 436 -0.70 -44.84 -23.62
N LYS A 437 -1.96 -45.30 -23.66
CA LYS A 437 -3.20 -44.75 -23.09
C LYS A 437 -3.36 -45.18 -21.62
N PRO A 438 -3.89 -44.36 -20.69
CA PRO A 438 -4.23 -44.83 -19.36
C PRO A 438 -5.69 -45.28 -19.27
N GLU A 439 -5.90 -46.49 -18.74
CA GLU A 439 -7.19 -47.02 -18.36
C GLU A 439 -7.63 -46.53 -16.96
N THR A 440 -8.94 -46.34 -16.86
CA THR A 440 -9.72 -45.97 -15.69
C THR A 440 -9.76 -47.09 -14.63
N HIS A 441 -9.41 -46.79 -13.38
CA HIS A 441 -9.75 -47.63 -12.23
C HIS A 441 -10.77 -46.94 -11.32
N LYS A 442 -11.90 -47.65 -11.11
CA LYS A 442 -12.96 -47.30 -10.17
C LYS A 442 -12.48 -47.47 -8.73
N SER A 443 -12.92 -46.51 -7.90
CA SER A 443 -12.84 -46.49 -6.45
C SER A 443 -13.80 -47.51 -5.83
N GLU A 444 -13.30 -48.33 -4.90
CA GLU A 444 -14.10 -49.15 -3.99
C GLU A 444 -13.57 -48.95 -2.56
N ALA A 445 -14.48 -48.57 -1.65
CA ALA A 445 -14.20 -48.20 -0.27
C ALA A 445 -14.15 -49.43 0.67
N PRO A 446 -13.28 -49.46 1.69
CA PRO A 446 -13.27 -50.55 2.66
C PRO A 446 -14.26 -50.31 3.82
N LYS A 447 -15.06 -51.35 4.11
CA LYS A 447 -15.99 -51.47 5.24
C LYS A 447 -15.26 -51.48 6.60
N ALA A 448 -15.79 -50.70 7.54
CA ALA A 448 -15.45 -50.75 8.95
C ALA A 448 -16.05 -52.00 9.65
N LYS A 449 -15.27 -52.63 10.54
CA LYS A 449 -15.72 -53.62 11.53
C LYS A 449 -15.75 -52.98 12.93
N PRO A 450 -16.68 -53.37 13.81
CA PRO A 450 -16.91 -52.73 15.10
C PRO A 450 -15.97 -53.27 16.17
N GLN A 451 -15.44 -52.38 17.04
CA GLN A 451 -14.77 -52.77 18.28
C GLN A 451 -15.64 -52.40 19.49
N ALA A 452 -15.69 -53.33 20.42
CA ALA A 452 -16.59 -53.41 21.56
C ALA A 452 -16.28 -52.35 22.64
N ALA A 453 -17.34 -51.84 23.26
CA ALA A 453 -17.31 -51.03 24.45
C ALA A 453 -16.99 -51.91 25.68
N VAL A 454 -15.98 -51.52 26.46
CA VAL A 454 -15.74 -52.02 27.82
C VAL A 454 -16.32 -51.01 28.79
N THR A 455 -17.38 -51.44 29.48
CA THR A 455 -18.05 -50.73 30.55
C THR A 455 -17.36 -51.08 31.87
N THR A 456 -16.81 -50.10 32.58
CA THR A 456 -16.37 -50.27 33.98
C THR A 456 -17.29 -49.47 34.87
N THR A 457 -18.18 -50.18 35.57
CA THR A 457 -18.99 -49.73 36.70
C THR A 457 -18.27 -50.01 38.03
N GLY A 458 -18.27 -49.03 38.93
CA GLY A 458 -17.90 -49.18 40.36
C GLY A 458 -18.11 -47.83 41.05
N SER A 459 -19.33 -47.52 41.51
CA SER A 459 -19.92 -47.80 42.84
C SER A 459 -19.41 -46.87 43.96
N LEU A 460 -20.33 -46.03 44.43
CA LEU A 460 -20.27 -45.18 45.62
C LEU A 460 -20.40 -45.99 46.93
N ARG A 461 -19.99 -45.33 48.03
CA ARG A 461 -20.17 -45.59 49.49
C ARG A 461 -18.95 -46.18 50.22
N ASN A 462 -18.22 -45.35 50.97
CA ASN A 462 -18.58 -44.88 52.32
C ASN A 462 -17.87 -43.56 52.61
#